data_AF-A0A497Q3J9-F1
#
_entry.id   AF-A0A497Q3J9-F1
#
_cell.length_a   1.000
_cell.length_b   1.000
_cell.length_c   1.000
_cell.angle_alpha   90.00
_cell.angle_beta   90.00
_cell.angle_gamma   90.00
#
_symmetry.space_group_name_H-M   'P 1'
#
loop_
_entity.id
_entity.type
_entity.pdbx_description
1 polymer ?
#
loop_
_entity_poly.entity_id
_entity_poly.type
_entity_poly.pdbx_seq_one_letter_code
_entity_poly.pdbx_strand_id
1 'polypeptide(L)'
;MHYTGWLLDASVDCKRDAYTLWIKTREHVRGYAYYGFLPSLFVTPSSGCHYDMATLGELIEQHPLVRGTEIVRRFLTAYDQDMSPVLRVFTSPCALRRVADDIRRVTSATVYHADIDAVQQLFIEGGIFPFSRVRFDVDDTGIVTGIKCVDRREDVEYETPELRSIRLEVYASTTGVFPKAEDPVHHIEIIHNGESITVRGDDERTTLLQLQEVINDIDPDVIITHGGDEFLFHYLMLRAKVNGVQLTFSRDGTPLEITPREPVSFWQYNQVVYRAGNQVMFNGRLHIDQSESLYYSPLGMEGIIEAARLALVRPQKAARMSIGSINGAVQYYNAYQMGILIPPAKKNPEFLKTVNELASIDRGGLILQPRPDMYENVVECDFSSMYPTLMVNYNISPETICIRKHCERTENCIEIPDMPFKICRQRRGIVSKSLELVIEKRRRLKELIDEGRDVEKYSLMQNTLKGVLVSCFGYLGFKNARFGRVEAHTAVTALAREVLL
;
A
#
# COMPACT_ATOMS: atom_id res chain seq x y z
N MET A 1 27.34 -10.45 -14.96
CA MET A 1 26.54 -10.58 -16.20
C MET A 1 25.39 -9.58 -16.17
N HIS A 2 25.05 -8.94 -17.31
CA HIS A 2 23.96 -7.95 -17.42
C HIS A 2 22.63 -8.62 -17.76
N TYR A 3 21.60 -8.39 -16.96
CA TYR A 3 20.27 -8.97 -17.15
C TYR A 3 19.18 -7.90 -17.20
N THR A 4 18.04 -8.27 -17.80
CA THR A 4 16.81 -7.47 -17.81
C THR A 4 15.62 -8.33 -17.43
N GLY A 5 14.68 -7.77 -16.68
CA GLY A 5 13.41 -8.43 -16.35
C GLY A 5 12.44 -7.48 -15.67
N TRP A 6 11.35 -8.02 -15.14
CA TRP A 6 10.37 -7.30 -14.33
C TRP A 6 10.49 -7.69 -12.87
N LEU A 7 10.62 -6.72 -11.97
CA LEU A 7 10.61 -6.98 -10.54
C LEU A 7 9.17 -7.29 -10.10
N LEU A 8 8.82 -8.55 -9.84
CA LEU A 8 7.45 -8.90 -9.41
C LEU A 8 7.21 -8.52 -7.95
N ASP A 9 8.12 -8.92 -7.08
CA ASP A 9 8.04 -8.72 -5.64
C ASP A 9 9.44 -8.73 -5.02
N ALA A 10 9.54 -8.37 -3.75
CA ALA A 10 10.72 -8.59 -2.96
C ALA A 10 10.34 -9.16 -1.59
N SER A 11 11.13 -10.10 -1.09
CA SER A 11 10.99 -10.65 0.25
C SER A 11 12.24 -10.39 1.08
N VAL A 12 12.10 -10.50 2.39
CA VAL A 12 13.23 -10.43 3.32
C VAL A 12 13.64 -11.86 3.67
N ASP A 13 14.91 -12.20 3.42
CA ASP A 13 15.50 -13.48 3.81
C ASP A 13 16.32 -13.28 5.09
N CYS A 14 15.76 -13.68 6.23
CA CYS A 14 16.44 -13.55 7.52
C CYS A 14 17.54 -14.58 7.78
N LYS A 15 17.65 -15.63 6.98
CA LYS A 15 18.79 -16.55 7.07
C LYS A 15 20.03 -15.92 6.44
N ARG A 16 19.84 -15.16 5.37
CA ARG A 16 20.90 -14.43 4.66
C ARG A 16 21.08 -12.97 5.12
N ASP A 17 20.16 -12.47 5.94
CA ASP A 17 20.08 -11.05 6.35
C ASP A 17 20.04 -10.10 5.14
N ALA A 18 19.27 -10.49 4.11
CA ALA A 18 19.26 -9.86 2.79
C ALA A 18 17.84 -9.68 2.26
N TYR A 19 17.71 -8.94 1.16
CA TYR A 19 16.52 -8.99 0.33
C TYR A 19 16.64 -10.12 -0.70
N THR A 20 15.53 -10.76 -1.03
CA THR A 20 15.39 -11.58 -2.24
C THR A 20 14.52 -10.83 -3.23
N LEU A 21 15.10 -10.43 -4.35
CA LEU A 21 14.41 -9.77 -5.45
C LEU A 21 13.84 -10.85 -6.39
N TRP A 22 12.51 -10.90 -6.52
CA TRP A 22 11.84 -11.86 -7.39
C TRP A 22 11.63 -11.24 -8.75
N ILE A 23 12.51 -11.59 -9.70
CA ILE A 23 12.55 -11.00 -11.03
C ILE A 23 12.02 -12.00 -12.04
N LYS A 24 10.95 -11.63 -12.75
CA LYS A 24 10.41 -12.33 -13.92
C LYS A 24 11.25 -11.99 -15.14
N THR A 25 11.92 -12.99 -15.67
CA THR A 25 12.40 -12.98 -17.06
C THR A 25 11.26 -13.47 -17.97
N ARG A 26 11.44 -13.48 -19.30
CA ARG A 26 10.34 -13.83 -20.24
C ARG A 26 9.59 -15.11 -19.86
N GLU A 27 10.27 -16.13 -19.34
CA GLU A 27 9.65 -17.42 -19.04
C GLU A 27 9.50 -17.69 -17.54
N HIS A 28 10.52 -17.38 -16.74
CA HIS A 28 10.60 -17.80 -15.35
C HIS A 28 10.86 -16.65 -14.38
N VAL A 29 10.40 -16.82 -13.15
CA VAL A 29 10.76 -15.95 -12.03
C VAL A 29 11.90 -16.58 -11.26
N ARG A 30 12.90 -15.78 -10.95
CA ARG A 30 14.02 -16.19 -10.13
C ARG A 30 14.22 -15.21 -8.98
N GLY A 31 14.53 -15.75 -7.81
CA GLY A 31 14.95 -14.98 -6.65
C GLY A 31 16.45 -14.69 -6.71
N TYR A 32 16.83 -13.43 -6.57
CA TYR A 32 18.22 -13.00 -6.49
C TYR A 32 18.47 -12.32 -5.14
N ALA A 33 19.55 -12.69 -4.46
CA ALA A 33 19.94 -12.05 -3.21
C ALA A 33 20.44 -10.62 -3.48
N TYR A 34 20.06 -9.68 -2.64
CA TYR A 34 20.43 -8.28 -2.75
C TYR A 34 20.74 -7.66 -1.39
N TYR A 35 21.95 -7.10 -1.27
CA TYR A 35 22.49 -6.47 -0.06
C TYR A 35 22.72 -4.96 -0.23
N GLY A 36 22.43 -4.40 -1.40
CA GLY A 36 22.76 -3.01 -1.75
C GLY A 36 21.87 -1.94 -1.11
N PHE A 37 21.03 -2.30 -0.14
CA PHE A 37 20.16 -1.37 0.55
C PHE A 37 20.03 -1.74 2.03
N LEU A 38 20.11 -0.74 2.91
CA LEU A 38 19.85 -0.87 4.33
C LEU A 38 18.62 -0.04 4.68
N PRO A 39 17.55 -0.64 5.23
CA PRO A 39 16.44 0.15 5.73
C PRO A 39 16.87 0.96 6.94
N SER A 40 16.12 2.03 7.22
CA SER A 40 16.46 2.96 8.28
C SER A 40 15.26 3.44 9.08
N LEU A 41 15.55 3.85 10.31
CA LEU A 41 14.64 4.54 11.21
C LEU A 41 15.16 5.96 11.44
N PHE A 42 14.29 6.85 11.86
CA PHE A 42 14.68 8.19 12.29
C PHE A 42 14.31 8.37 13.75
N VAL A 43 15.23 8.89 14.55
CA VAL A 43 15.10 8.99 16.00
C VAL A 43 15.40 10.41 16.45
N THR A 44 14.51 10.96 17.28
CA THR A 44 14.72 12.23 17.97
C THR A 44 14.48 12.08 19.47
N PRO A 45 15.26 12.75 20.32
CA PRO A 45 14.92 12.95 21.72
C PRO A 45 13.49 13.49 21.84
N SER A 46 12.71 12.90 22.73
CA SER A 46 11.39 13.38 23.11
C SER A 46 11.48 14.18 24.42
N SER A 47 10.41 14.87 24.82
CA SER A 47 10.36 15.56 26.12
C SER A 47 10.55 14.64 27.34
N GLY A 48 10.38 13.32 27.17
CA GLY A 48 10.64 12.31 28.20
C GLY A 48 11.96 11.56 28.00
N CYS A 49 12.79 11.95 27.03
CA CYS A 49 14.08 11.32 26.78
C CYS A 49 15.15 12.01 27.63
N HIS A 50 15.90 11.24 28.42
CA HIS A 50 16.98 11.75 29.28
C HIS A 50 18.32 11.92 28.56
N TYR A 51 18.38 11.56 27.28
CA TYR A 51 19.60 11.57 26.47
C TYR A 51 19.54 12.72 25.46
N ASP A 52 20.65 13.44 25.31
CA ASP A 52 20.84 14.32 24.17
C ASP A 52 21.12 13.52 22.89
N MET A 53 21.16 14.21 21.75
CA MET A 53 21.38 13.56 20.45
C MET A 53 22.69 12.78 20.36
N ALA A 54 23.77 13.27 20.99
CA ALA A 54 25.08 12.63 20.92
C ALA A 54 25.09 11.33 21.73
N THR A 55 24.64 11.40 22.99
CA THR A 55 24.55 10.24 23.89
C THR A 55 23.58 9.19 23.35
N LEU A 56 22.48 9.63 22.74
CA LEU A 56 21.52 8.75 22.09
C LEU A 56 22.17 8.00 20.90
N GLY A 57 23.00 8.69 20.11
CA GLY A 57 23.78 8.09 19.03
C GLY A 57 24.71 6.99 19.54
N GLU A 58 25.54 7.31 20.54
CA GLU A 58 26.49 6.36 21.14
C GLU A 58 25.78 5.11 21.70
N LEU A 59 24.63 5.29 22.37
CA LEU A 59 23.85 4.19 22.92
C LEU A 59 23.25 3.30 21.82
N ILE A 60 22.72 3.91 20.76
CA ILE A 60 22.09 3.17 19.66
C ILE A 60 23.14 2.42 18.83
N GLU A 61 24.34 2.98 18.66
CA GLU A 61 25.44 2.31 17.95
C GLU A 61 25.92 1.03 18.65
N GLN A 62 25.76 0.92 19.97
CA GLN A 62 26.07 -0.30 20.72
C GLN A 62 25.04 -1.42 20.49
N HIS A 63 23.91 -1.14 19.86
CA HIS A 63 22.87 -2.13 19.62
C HIS A 63 23.33 -3.15 18.55
N PRO A 64 23.31 -4.47 18.82
CA PRO A 64 23.94 -5.49 17.97
C PRO A 64 23.32 -5.63 16.57
N LEU A 65 22.08 -5.14 16.39
CA LEU A 65 21.35 -5.17 15.12
C LEU A 65 21.36 -3.83 14.36
N VAL A 66 22.07 -2.82 14.88
CA VAL A 66 22.30 -1.56 14.17
C VAL A 66 23.53 -1.73 13.28
N ARG A 67 23.43 -1.25 12.04
CA ARG A 67 24.51 -1.33 11.03
C ARG A 67 25.29 -0.02 10.90
N GLY A 68 24.73 1.08 11.40
CA GLY A 68 25.38 2.38 11.46
C GLY A 68 24.37 3.48 11.79
N THR A 69 24.88 4.66 12.14
CA THR A 69 24.05 5.84 12.34
C THR A 69 24.62 7.04 11.59
N GLU A 70 23.75 7.99 11.25
CA GLU A 70 24.15 9.29 10.70
C GLU A 70 23.21 10.39 11.20
N ILE A 71 23.72 11.61 11.35
CA ILE A 71 22.89 12.79 11.63
C ILE A 71 22.49 13.43 10.32
N VAL A 72 21.18 13.52 10.07
CA VAL A 72 20.61 14.18 8.89
C VAL A 72 19.65 15.27 9.30
N ARG A 73 19.35 16.20 8.38
CA ARG A 73 18.32 17.22 8.61
C ARG A 73 17.01 16.80 7.94
N ARG A 74 15.91 16.85 8.70
CA ARG A 74 14.56 16.53 8.23
C ARG A 74 13.52 17.45 8.90
N PHE A 75 12.37 17.60 8.28
CA PHE A 75 11.19 18.16 8.94
C PHE A 75 10.58 17.06 9.80
N LEU A 76 10.39 17.30 11.10
CA LEU A 76 9.78 16.36 12.03
C LEU A 76 8.27 16.26 11.80
N THR A 77 7.68 17.35 11.33
CA THR A 77 6.28 17.45 10.93
C THR A 77 6.13 18.24 9.62
N ALA A 78 5.00 18.07 8.94
CA ALA A 78 4.69 18.85 7.75
C ALA A 78 4.49 20.36 8.01
N TYR A 79 4.39 20.79 9.28
CA TYR A 79 4.18 22.18 9.67
C TYR A 79 5.48 22.91 10.00
N ASP A 80 6.60 22.19 10.07
CA ASP A 80 7.88 22.77 10.45
C ASP A 80 8.36 23.75 9.37
N GLN A 81 8.82 24.94 9.78
CA GLN A 81 9.37 25.92 8.86
C GLN A 81 10.80 25.54 8.43
N ASP A 82 11.58 25.00 9.36
CA ASP A 82 12.98 24.61 9.21
C ASP A 82 13.21 23.14 9.57
N MET A 83 14.21 22.53 8.94
CA MET A 83 14.60 21.15 9.25
C MET A 83 15.40 21.08 10.56
N SER A 84 15.10 20.08 11.38
CA SER A 84 15.85 19.76 12.60
C SER A 84 16.88 18.65 12.35
N PRO A 85 17.98 18.59 13.12
CA PRO A 85 18.86 17.42 13.12
C PRO A 85 18.13 16.21 13.70
N VAL A 86 18.30 15.05 13.06
CA VAL A 86 17.66 13.78 13.40
C VAL A 86 18.66 12.65 13.22
N LEU A 87 18.63 11.66 14.11
CA LEU A 87 19.51 10.50 14.02
C LEU A 87 18.86 9.48 13.11
N ARG A 88 19.48 9.20 11.97
CA ARG A 88 19.08 8.09 11.11
C ARG A 88 19.85 6.85 11.55
N VAL A 89 19.12 5.75 11.75
CA VAL A 89 19.65 4.49 12.27
C VAL A 89 19.43 3.43 11.20
N PHE A 90 20.51 2.92 10.63
CA PHE A 90 20.46 1.83 9.65
C PHE A 90 20.39 0.49 10.36
N THR A 91 19.51 -0.39 9.89
CA THR A 91 19.34 -1.74 10.45
C THR A 91 19.52 -2.76 9.34
N SER A 92 19.60 -4.03 9.72
CA SER A 92 19.36 -5.08 8.74
C SER A 92 17.87 -5.18 8.37
N PRO A 93 17.52 -5.76 7.20
CA PRO A 93 16.12 -5.89 6.75
C PRO A 93 15.19 -6.58 7.74
N CYS A 94 15.70 -7.56 8.49
CA CYS A 94 14.93 -8.32 9.48
C CYS A 94 14.79 -7.62 10.83
N ALA A 95 15.69 -6.71 11.14
CA ALA A 95 15.81 -6.13 12.47
C ALA A 95 14.99 -4.85 12.67
N LEU A 96 14.50 -4.22 11.58
CA LEU A 96 13.92 -2.88 11.59
C LEU A 96 12.90 -2.64 12.72
N ARG A 97 11.89 -3.52 12.83
CA ARG A 97 10.82 -3.37 13.83
C ARG A 97 11.31 -3.64 15.24
N ARG A 98 12.15 -4.64 15.42
CA ARG A 98 12.74 -4.99 16.72
C ARG A 98 13.60 -3.85 17.26
N VAL A 99 14.50 -3.31 16.41
CA VAL A 99 15.34 -2.15 16.77
C VAL A 99 14.49 -0.95 17.12
N ALA A 100 13.42 -0.67 16.37
CA ALA A 100 12.51 0.43 16.69
C ALA A 100 11.86 0.26 18.08
N ASP A 101 11.41 -0.94 18.39
CA ASP A 101 10.75 -1.24 19.68
C ASP A 101 11.76 -1.20 20.85
N ASP A 102 12.97 -1.73 20.65
CA ASP A 102 14.06 -1.70 21.65
C ASP A 102 14.49 -0.25 21.94
N ILE A 103 14.68 0.59 20.91
CA ILE A 103 15.02 2.02 21.06
C ILE A 103 13.93 2.74 21.86
N ARG A 104 12.65 2.57 21.49
CA ARG A 104 11.53 3.20 22.21
C ARG A 104 11.53 2.83 23.68
N ARG A 105 11.79 1.55 23.99
CA ARG A 105 11.69 1.01 25.34
C ARG A 105 12.84 1.47 26.24
N VAL A 106 14.05 1.58 25.70
CA VAL A 106 15.25 1.96 26.47
C VAL A 106 15.39 3.47 26.62
N THR A 107 15.05 4.23 25.57
CA THR A 107 15.42 5.66 25.50
C THR A 107 14.24 6.61 25.68
N SER A 108 13.00 6.11 25.54
CA SER A 108 11.78 6.93 25.40
C SER A 108 11.83 7.96 24.24
N ALA A 109 12.76 7.80 23.30
CA ALA A 109 12.88 8.66 22.13
C ALA A 109 11.70 8.44 21.16
N THR A 110 11.43 9.45 20.33
CA THR A 110 10.44 9.31 19.26
C THR A 110 11.10 8.62 18.08
N VAL A 111 10.54 7.48 17.65
CA VAL A 111 11.02 6.71 16.49
C VAL A 111 10.00 6.80 15.36
N TYR A 112 10.45 7.37 14.24
CA TYR A 112 9.70 7.55 12.99
C TYR A 112 9.98 6.40 12.01
N HIS A 113 9.08 6.21 11.04
CA HIS A 113 9.18 5.23 9.94
C HIS A 113 9.26 3.74 10.33
N ALA A 114 9.11 3.41 11.61
CA ALA A 114 9.11 2.02 12.10
C ALA A 114 7.98 1.14 11.54
N ASP A 115 6.93 1.75 10.99
CA ASP A 115 5.78 1.05 10.40
C ASP A 115 5.87 0.93 8.87
N ILE A 116 6.89 1.54 8.27
CA ILE A 116 7.20 1.38 6.85
C ILE A 116 8.15 0.20 6.76
N ASP A 117 7.67 -0.92 6.24
CA ASP A 117 8.45 -2.15 6.20
C ASP A 117 9.67 -2.03 5.28
N ALA A 118 10.68 -2.88 5.54
CA ALA A 118 11.97 -2.82 4.88
C ALA A 118 11.88 -2.93 3.34
N VAL A 119 10.88 -3.64 2.81
CA VAL A 119 10.67 -3.78 1.36
C VAL A 119 10.03 -2.52 0.79
N GLN A 120 9.06 -1.93 1.48
CA GLN A 120 8.50 -0.64 1.09
C GLN A 120 9.56 0.48 1.12
N GLN A 121 10.46 0.49 2.11
CA GLN A 121 11.60 1.43 2.12
C GLN A 121 12.55 1.19 0.94
N LEU A 122 12.86 -0.08 0.63
CA LEU A 122 13.62 -0.42 -0.57
C LEU A 122 12.96 0.14 -1.83
N PHE A 123 11.64 0.09 -1.92
CA PHE A 123 10.94 0.59 -3.10
C PHE A 123 10.93 2.11 -3.21
N ILE A 124 10.79 2.81 -2.08
CA ILE A 124 10.75 4.28 -2.03
C ILE A 124 12.15 4.87 -2.21
N GLU A 125 13.14 4.36 -1.48
CA GLU A 125 14.49 4.93 -1.40
C GLU A 125 15.46 4.29 -2.40
N GLY A 126 15.35 2.97 -2.61
CA GLY A 126 16.16 2.24 -3.58
C GLY A 126 15.71 2.44 -5.03
N GLY A 127 14.54 3.06 -5.24
CA GLY A 127 14.08 3.49 -6.56
C GLY A 127 13.76 2.33 -7.52
N ILE A 128 13.40 1.16 -6.99
CA ILE A 128 12.91 -0.02 -7.73
C ILE A 128 11.52 -0.37 -7.21
N PHE A 129 10.59 -0.82 -8.05
CA PHE A 129 9.23 -1.08 -7.56
C PHE A 129 8.53 -2.22 -8.30
N PRO A 130 7.44 -2.79 -7.75
CA PRO A 130 6.79 -3.94 -8.36
C PRO A 130 6.30 -3.67 -9.78
N PHE A 131 6.42 -4.69 -10.62
CA PHE A 131 6.16 -4.70 -12.06
C PHE A 131 6.96 -3.68 -12.86
N SER A 132 7.97 -3.03 -12.27
CA SER A 132 8.89 -2.19 -13.04
C SER A 132 9.88 -3.04 -13.82
N ARG A 133 10.22 -2.58 -15.03
CA ARG A 133 11.34 -3.14 -15.77
C ARG A 133 12.64 -2.72 -15.11
N VAL A 134 13.53 -3.68 -14.84
CA VAL A 134 14.82 -3.46 -14.19
C VAL A 134 15.97 -3.99 -15.04
N ARG A 135 17.10 -3.29 -15.00
CA ARG A 135 18.41 -3.73 -15.47
C ARG A 135 19.27 -4.03 -14.27
N PHE A 136 19.93 -5.18 -14.22
CA PHE A 136 20.69 -5.58 -13.05
C PHE A 136 21.89 -6.45 -13.39
N ASP A 137 22.87 -6.39 -12.50
CA ASP A 137 24.14 -7.09 -12.60
C ASP A 137 24.24 -8.14 -11.51
N VAL A 138 24.61 -9.35 -11.92
CA VAL A 138 24.78 -10.48 -11.02
C VAL A 138 26.24 -10.95 -11.08
N ASP A 139 26.81 -11.21 -9.91
CA ASP A 139 28.13 -11.81 -9.76
C ASP A 139 28.10 -13.34 -9.96
N ASP A 140 29.27 -13.99 -9.83
CA ASP A 140 29.42 -15.43 -10.04
C ASP A 140 28.69 -16.27 -8.97
N THR A 141 28.32 -15.66 -7.84
CA THR A 141 27.58 -16.32 -6.74
C THR A 141 26.06 -16.17 -6.86
N GLY A 142 25.58 -15.40 -7.83
CA GLY A 142 24.15 -15.13 -8.01
C GLY A 142 23.61 -13.95 -7.22
N ILE A 143 24.49 -13.09 -6.66
CA ILE A 143 24.13 -11.89 -5.90
C ILE A 143 24.02 -10.68 -6.83
N VAL A 144 22.97 -9.88 -6.64
CA VAL A 144 22.80 -8.60 -7.36
C VAL A 144 23.79 -7.57 -6.82
N THR A 145 24.69 -7.12 -7.68
CA THR A 145 25.72 -6.11 -7.38
C THR A 145 25.30 -4.69 -7.78
N GLY A 146 24.40 -4.58 -8.74
CA GLY A 146 23.79 -3.32 -9.17
C GLY A 146 22.42 -3.56 -9.76
N ILE A 147 21.47 -2.66 -9.49
CA ILE A 147 20.13 -2.69 -10.06
C ILE A 147 19.65 -1.27 -10.36
N LYS A 148 19.00 -1.11 -11.51
CA LYS A 148 18.42 0.16 -11.94
C LYS A 148 17.04 -0.07 -12.51
N CYS A 149 16.07 0.68 -12.01
CA CYS A 149 14.74 0.76 -12.60
C CYS A 149 14.80 1.51 -13.94
N VAL A 150 14.21 0.92 -14.97
CA VAL A 150 14.07 1.50 -16.30
C VAL A 150 12.79 2.33 -16.37
N ASP A 151 11.71 1.82 -15.78
CA ASP A 151 10.43 2.51 -15.70
C ASP A 151 10.51 3.69 -14.73
N ARG A 152 9.62 4.65 -14.94
CA ARG A 152 9.32 5.69 -13.97
C ARG A 152 7.97 5.43 -13.32
N ARG A 153 7.83 5.92 -12.09
CA ARG A 153 6.56 5.83 -11.34
C ARG A 153 5.42 6.57 -12.04
N GLU A 154 5.75 7.67 -12.72
CA GLU A 154 4.79 8.49 -13.46
C GLU A 154 4.31 7.84 -14.76
N ASP A 155 5.02 6.82 -15.26
CA ASP A 155 4.69 6.19 -16.54
C ASP A 155 3.30 5.57 -16.50
N VAL A 156 2.53 5.87 -17.54
CA VAL A 156 1.18 5.34 -17.79
C VAL A 156 1.25 4.20 -18.82
N GLU A 157 2.11 4.38 -19.83
CA GLU A 157 2.35 3.40 -20.87
C GLU A 157 3.54 2.53 -20.45
N TYR A 158 3.26 1.38 -19.85
CA TYR A 158 4.29 0.40 -19.47
C TYR A 158 3.87 -1.03 -19.83
N GLU A 159 4.87 -1.85 -20.13
CA GLU A 159 4.71 -3.27 -20.39
C GLU A 159 4.55 -4.04 -19.08
N THR A 160 3.57 -4.92 -19.04
CA THR A 160 3.35 -5.86 -17.94
C THR A 160 3.88 -7.23 -18.36
N PRO A 161 4.59 -7.96 -17.48
CA PRO A 161 5.04 -9.31 -17.80
C PRO A 161 3.83 -10.23 -17.98
N GLU A 162 3.94 -11.22 -18.86
CA GLU A 162 2.97 -12.32 -18.90
C GLU A 162 3.07 -13.14 -17.61
N LEU A 163 1.95 -13.28 -16.91
CA LEU A 163 1.87 -13.97 -15.63
C LEU A 163 1.18 -15.32 -15.81
N ARG A 164 1.85 -16.38 -15.37
CA ARG A 164 1.20 -17.70 -15.28
C ARG A 164 0.32 -17.72 -14.04
N SER A 165 -0.98 -17.80 -14.19
CA SER A 165 -1.93 -17.83 -13.08
C SER A 165 -2.62 -19.18 -12.94
N ILE A 166 -2.90 -19.58 -11.70
CA ILE A 166 -3.85 -20.65 -11.39
C ILE A 166 -4.97 -20.12 -10.50
N ARG A 167 -6.17 -20.70 -10.61
CA ARG A 167 -7.18 -20.64 -9.55
C ARG A 167 -7.16 -21.95 -8.78
N LEU A 168 -7.11 -21.87 -7.46
CA LEU A 168 -7.05 -23.02 -6.56
C LEU A 168 -8.34 -23.09 -5.73
N GLU A 169 -9.04 -24.22 -5.84
CA GLU A 169 -10.26 -24.52 -5.09
C GLU A 169 -10.11 -25.87 -4.38
N VAL A 170 -10.45 -25.93 -3.10
CA VAL A 170 -10.26 -27.12 -2.26
C VAL A 170 -11.61 -27.59 -1.73
N TYR A 171 -11.93 -28.85 -1.99
CA TYR A 171 -13.19 -29.45 -1.59
C TYR A 171 -12.98 -30.44 -0.46
N ALA A 172 -13.64 -30.21 0.67
CA ALA A 172 -13.58 -31.09 1.84
C ALA A 172 -14.68 -32.17 1.80
N SER A 173 -14.38 -33.35 2.32
CA SER A 173 -15.34 -34.43 2.55
C SER A 173 -16.08 -34.18 3.87
N THR A 174 -17.12 -33.34 3.84
CA THR A 174 -17.91 -32.97 5.03
C THR A 174 -19.36 -33.47 4.95
N THR A 175 -19.93 -33.78 6.11
CA THR A 175 -21.38 -34.05 6.29
C THR A 175 -22.14 -32.85 6.85
N GLY A 176 -21.42 -31.80 7.26
CA GLY A 176 -21.98 -30.54 7.75
C GLY A 176 -22.27 -29.55 6.63
N VAL A 177 -22.99 -28.47 6.97
CA VAL A 177 -23.23 -27.35 6.05
C VAL A 177 -21.94 -26.60 5.72
N PHE A 178 -21.01 -26.52 6.68
CA PHE A 178 -19.70 -25.89 6.52
C PHE A 178 -18.59 -26.89 6.86
N PRO A 179 -17.52 -26.96 6.04
CA PRO A 179 -16.35 -27.77 6.33
C PRO A 179 -15.68 -27.39 7.66
N LYS A 180 -15.27 -28.40 8.42
CA LYS A 180 -14.43 -28.25 9.61
C LYS A 180 -12.96 -28.49 9.26
N ALA A 181 -12.06 -28.00 10.10
CA ALA A 181 -10.63 -28.25 9.95
C ALA A 181 -10.24 -29.75 10.01
N GLU A 182 -11.07 -30.55 10.67
CA GLU A 182 -10.91 -32.00 10.83
C GLU A 182 -11.39 -32.80 9.61
N ASP A 183 -12.21 -32.20 8.75
CA ASP A 183 -12.77 -32.89 7.58
C ASP A 183 -11.64 -33.14 6.56
N PRO A 184 -11.49 -34.36 6.03
CA PRO A 184 -10.44 -34.66 5.03
C PRO A 184 -10.66 -33.91 3.72
N VAL A 185 -9.57 -33.64 3.00
CA VAL A 185 -9.66 -33.17 1.61
C VAL A 185 -10.28 -34.28 0.74
N HIS A 186 -11.34 -33.96 0.01
CA HIS A 186 -11.99 -34.86 -0.94
C HIS A 186 -11.29 -34.83 -2.30
N HIS A 187 -11.08 -33.63 -2.86
CA HIS A 187 -10.28 -33.37 -4.06
C HIS A 187 -9.94 -31.88 -4.12
N ILE A 188 -9.05 -31.53 -5.04
CA ILE A 188 -8.63 -30.15 -5.29
C ILE A 188 -8.79 -29.87 -6.78
N GLU A 189 -9.32 -28.70 -7.12
CA GLU A 189 -9.40 -28.23 -8.49
C GLU A 189 -8.41 -27.10 -8.71
N ILE A 190 -7.62 -27.23 -9.79
CA ILE A 190 -6.67 -26.23 -10.23
C ILE A 190 -7.06 -25.81 -11.64
N ILE A 191 -7.52 -24.57 -11.79
CA ILE A 191 -7.88 -24.02 -13.10
C ILE A 191 -6.67 -23.27 -13.64
N HIS A 192 -6.17 -23.69 -14.80
CA HIS A 192 -5.04 -23.10 -15.49
C HIS A 192 -5.35 -22.98 -17.00
N ASN A 193 -5.13 -21.80 -17.59
CA ASN A 193 -5.42 -21.52 -19.01
C ASN A 193 -6.85 -21.89 -19.46
N GLY A 194 -7.83 -21.82 -18.55
CA GLY A 194 -9.23 -22.19 -18.82
C GLY A 194 -9.54 -23.69 -18.70
N GLU A 195 -8.53 -24.52 -18.46
CA GLU A 195 -8.69 -25.96 -18.22
C GLU A 195 -8.70 -26.25 -16.73
N SER A 196 -9.57 -27.17 -16.29
CA SER A 196 -9.63 -27.63 -14.91
C SER A 196 -8.86 -28.93 -14.74
N ILE A 197 -7.92 -28.95 -13.80
CA ILE A 197 -7.15 -30.11 -13.39
C ILE A 197 -7.70 -30.57 -12.04
N THR A 198 -8.34 -31.73 -12.00
CA THR A 198 -8.80 -32.35 -10.75
C THR A 198 -7.69 -33.19 -10.14
N VAL A 199 -7.24 -32.81 -8.95
CA VAL A 199 -6.26 -33.54 -8.16
C VAL A 199 -6.98 -34.39 -7.12
N ARG A 200 -6.85 -35.72 -7.26
CA ARG A 200 -7.44 -36.71 -6.35
C ARG A 200 -6.58 -37.96 -6.32
N GLY A 201 -5.93 -38.20 -5.19
CA GLY A 201 -5.17 -39.41 -4.93
C GLY A 201 -6.02 -40.51 -4.30
N ASP A 202 -5.41 -41.69 -4.10
CA ASP A 202 -6.04 -42.83 -3.42
C ASP A 202 -6.36 -42.53 -1.94
N ASP A 203 -5.52 -41.69 -1.32
CA ASP A 203 -5.71 -41.16 0.02
C ASP A 203 -5.43 -39.64 0.07
N GLU A 204 -5.74 -39.03 1.21
CA GLU A 204 -5.56 -37.59 1.41
C GLU A 204 -4.08 -37.17 1.32
N ARG A 205 -3.17 -37.98 1.87
CA ARG A 205 -1.72 -37.73 1.80
C ARG A 205 -1.26 -37.65 0.34
N THR A 206 -1.69 -38.59 -0.48
CA THR A 206 -1.37 -38.67 -1.92
C THR A 206 -1.97 -37.50 -2.67
N THR A 207 -3.21 -37.10 -2.33
CA THR A 207 -3.85 -35.91 -2.89
C THR A 207 -3.04 -34.63 -2.62
N LEU A 208 -2.53 -34.47 -1.40
CA LEU A 208 -1.71 -33.32 -1.01
C LEU A 208 -0.31 -33.33 -1.64
N LEU A 209 0.27 -34.50 -1.86
CA LEU A 209 1.54 -34.63 -2.59
C LEU A 209 1.36 -34.30 -4.08
N GLN A 210 0.30 -34.82 -4.71
CA GLN A 210 -0.04 -34.50 -6.09
C GLN A 210 -0.36 -33.01 -6.27
N LEU A 211 -1.00 -32.36 -5.29
CA LEU A 211 -1.17 -30.91 -5.30
C LEU A 211 0.16 -30.18 -5.44
N GLN A 212 1.14 -30.57 -4.62
CA GLN A 212 2.47 -29.96 -4.65
C GLN A 212 3.17 -30.21 -5.98
N GLU A 213 3.07 -31.44 -6.52
CA GLU A 213 3.63 -31.79 -7.83
C GLU A 213 3.03 -30.93 -8.94
N VAL A 214 1.70 -30.84 -9.02
CA VAL A 214 1.01 -30.04 -10.06
C VAL A 214 1.39 -28.56 -9.97
N ILE A 215 1.50 -28.00 -8.76
CA ILE A 215 1.93 -26.60 -8.59
C ILE A 215 3.40 -26.40 -8.98
N ASN A 216 4.26 -27.37 -8.70
CA ASN A 216 5.66 -27.33 -9.10
C ASN A 216 5.81 -27.42 -10.63
N ASP A 217 5.02 -28.27 -11.28
CA ASP A 217 5.04 -28.47 -12.73
C ASP A 217 4.53 -27.25 -13.50
N ILE A 218 3.42 -26.65 -13.03
CA ILE A 218 2.87 -25.42 -13.64
C ILE A 218 3.80 -24.22 -13.37
N ASP A 219 4.44 -24.18 -12.20
CA ASP A 219 5.21 -23.05 -11.68
C ASP A 219 4.47 -21.69 -11.82
N PRO A 220 3.29 -21.52 -11.20
CA PRO A 220 2.49 -20.31 -11.35
C PRO A 220 3.14 -19.07 -10.72
N ASP A 221 3.09 -17.95 -11.42
CA ASP A 221 3.45 -16.64 -10.89
C ASP A 221 2.39 -16.11 -9.93
N VAL A 222 1.12 -16.45 -10.18
CA VAL A 222 -0.03 -15.98 -9.40
C VAL A 222 -0.91 -17.17 -8.99
N ILE A 223 -1.24 -17.24 -7.70
CA ILE A 223 -2.22 -18.20 -7.16
C ILE A 223 -3.43 -17.39 -6.71
N ILE A 224 -4.57 -17.63 -7.36
CA ILE A 224 -5.84 -16.97 -7.08
C ILE A 224 -6.71 -17.93 -6.27
N THR A 225 -7.33 -17.44 -5.22
CA THR A 225 -8.22 -18.22 -4.36
C THR A 225 -9.50 -17.44 -4.07
N HIS A 226 -10.48 -18.11 -3.46
CA HIS A 226 -11.64 -17.49 -2.81
C HIS A 226 -11.65 -17.91 -1.33
N GLY A 227 -11.41 -16.98 -0.42
CA GLY A 227 -11.24 -17.29 1.01
C GLY A 227 -9.90 -17.94 1.33
N GLY A 228 -8.86 -17.62 0.54
CA GLY A 228 -7.47 -18.05 0.70
C GLY A 228 -6.89 -17.71 2.07
N ASP A 229 -7.03 -16.45 2.46
CA ASP A 229 -6.50 -15.90 3.69
C ASP A 229 -7.29 -16.35 4.91
N GLU A 230 -8.61 -16.41 4.78
CA GLU A 230 -9.53 -16.73 5.87
C GLU A 230 -9.48 -18.22 6.23
N PHE A 231 -9.59 -19.09 5.22
CA PHE A 231 -9.86 -20.51 5.46
C PHE A 231 -8.91 -21.43 4.68
N LEU A 232 -8.85 -21.30 3.36
CA LEU A 232 -8.32 -22.35 2.48
C LEU A 232 -6.88 -22.75 2.82
N PHE A 233 -5.96 -21.80 2.95
CA PHE A 233 -4.57 -22.15 3.23
C PHE A 233 -4.36 -22.59 4.68
N HIS A 234 -5.14 -22.06 5.63
CA HIS A 234 -5.08 -22.55 7.01
C HIS A 234 -5.58 -24.00 7.10
N TYR A 235 -6.66 -24.31 6.39
CA TYR A 235 -7.19 -25.66 6.24
C TYR A 235 -6.15 -26.60 5.61
N LEU A 236 -5.57 -26.24 4.47
CA LEU A 236 -4.53 -27.04 3.81
C LEU A 236 -3.31 -27.28 4.72
N MET A 237 -2.86 -26.24 5.45
CA MET A 237 -1.76 -26.39 6.41
C MET A 237 -2.08 -27.43 7.49
N LEU A 238 -3.27 -27.38 8.07
CA LEU A 238 -3.69 -28.33 9.10
C LEU A 238 -3.80 -29.75 8.53
N ARG A 239 -4.41 -29.92 7.35
CA ARG A 239 -4.53 -31.23 6.70
C ARG A 239 -3.18 -31.81 6.31
N ALA A 240 -2.26 -31.00 5.80
CA ALA A 240 -0.89 -31.39 5.50
C ALA A 240 -0.16 -31.87 6.76
N LYS A 241 -0.30 -31.15 7.88
CA LYS A 241 0.29 -31.55 9.16
C LYS A 241 -0.24 -32.89 9.67
N VAL A 242 -1.55 -33.13 9.57
CA VAL A 242 -2.18 -34.42 9.96
C VAL A 242 -1.65 -35.58 9.12
N ASN A 243 -1.40 -35.36 7.83
CA ASN A 243 -0.95 -36.37 6.87
C ASN A 243 0.60 -36.49 6.78
N GLY A 244 1.35 -35.75 7.61
CA GLY A 244 2.81 -35.75 7.57
C GLY A 244 3.38 -35.21 6.25
N VAL A 245 2.66 -34.31 5.59
CA VAL A 245 3.07 -33.62 4.35
C VAL A 245 3.49 -32.19 4.68
N GLN A 246 4.55 -31.70 4.05
CA GLN A 246 4.96 -30.31 4.13
C GLN A 246 4.71 -29.63 2.78
N LEU A 247 3.71 -28.75 2.72
CA LEU A 247 3.43 -27.96 1.53
C LEU A 247 4.34 -26.74 1.46
N THR A 248 4.87 -26.46 0.27
CA THR A 248 5.82 -25.38 -0.02
C THR A 248 5.36 -24.63 -1.28
N PHE A 249 4.46 -23.66 -1.09
CA PHE A 249 3.98 -22.82 -2.19
C PHE A 249 4.97 -21.72 -2.57
N SER A 250 5.82 -21.28 -1.63
CA SER A 250 6.87 -20.29 -1.90
C SER A 250 8.00 -20.88 -2.75
N ARG A 251 8.48 -20.13 -3.74
CA ARG A 251 9.56 -20.56 -4.66
C ARG A 251 10.91 -20.74 -3.96
N ASP A 252 11.12 -20.14 -2.79
CA ASP A 252 12.32 -20.35 -1.96
C ASP A 252 12.23 -21.60 -1.06
N GLY A 253 11.16 -22.39 -1.19
CA GLY A 253 10.92 -23.57 -0.36
C GLY A 253 10.43 -23.25 1.05
N THR A 254 10.04 -22.01 1.34
CA THR A 254 9.42 -21.66 2.63
C THR A 254 8.13 -22.47 2.83
N PRO A 255 8.01 -23.25 3.92
CA PRO A 255 6.81 -24.02 4.20
C PRO A 255 5.57 -23.14 4.38
N LEU A 256 4.41 -23.69 4.05
CA LEU A 256 3.13 -23.06 4.38
C LEU A 256 2.91 -23.13 5.89
N GLU A 257 3.30 -22.06 6.59
CA GLU A 257 3.10 -21.89 8.02
C GLU A 257 2.31 -20.61 8.28
N ILE A 258 1.14 -20.78 8.89
CA ILE A 258 0.23 -19.69 9.21
C ILE A 258 0.08 -19.64 10.72
N THR A 259 0.58 -18.57 11.33
CA THR A 259 0.28 -18.26 12.73
C THR A 259 -1.07 -17.55 12.79
N PRO A 260 -2.09 -18.12 13.44
CA PRO A 260 -3.40 -17.50 13.56
C PRO A 260 -3.29 -16.12 14.21
N ARG A 261 -3.96 -15.14 13.62
CA ARG A 261 -4.16 -13.81 14.18
C ARG A 261 -5.63 -13.56 14.42
N GLU A 262 -5.93 -12.76 15.43
CA GLU A 262 -7.32 -12.38 15.71
C GLU A 262 -7.91 -11.61 14.52
N PRO A 263 -9.08 -12.02 14.01
CA PRO A 263 -9.77 -11.29 12.97
C PRO A 263 -10.29 -9.95 13.50
N VAL A 264 -10.52 -9.01 12.58
CA VAL A 264 -11.02 -7.68 12.93
C VAL A 264 -12.25 -7.37 12.11
N SER A 265 -13.31 -6.91 12.78
CA SER A 265 -14.50 -6.36 12.13
C SER A 265 -14.52 -4.85 12.30
N PHE A 266 -14.83 -4.13 11.22
CA PHE A 266 -14.94 -2.68 11.26
C PHE A 266 -16.09 -2.17 10.41
N TRP A 267 -16.63 -1.01 10.78
CA TRP A 267 -17.71 -0.35 10.05
C TRP A 267 -17.15 0.40 8.83
N GLN A 268 -17.69 0.11 7.66
CA GLN A 268 -17.37 0.80 6.41
C GLN A 268 -18.64 0.92 5.56
N TYR A 269 -18.98 2.12 5.10
CA TYR A 269 -20.16 2.38 4.24
C TYR A 269 -21.47 1.76 4.78
N ASN A 270 -21.77 1.94 6.07
CA ASN A 270 -22.93 1.35 6.76
C ASN A 270 -22.99 -0.19 6.77
N GLN A 271 -21.87 -0.85 6.49
CA GLN A 271 -21.74 -2.30 6.59
C GLN A 271 -20.64 -2.67 7.58
N VAL A 272 -20.78 -3.83 8.22
CA VAL A 272 -19.71 -4.44 9.00
C VAL A 272 -18.88 -5.27 8.04
N VAL A 273 -17.64 -4.87 7.83
CA VAL A 273 -16.66 -5.61 7.04
C VAL A 273 -15.87 -6.48 8.00
N TYR A 274 -15.90 -7.79 7.77
CA TYR A 274 -15.01 -8.74 8.41
C TYR A 274 -13.70 -8.79 7.62
N ARG A 275 -12.58 -8.86 8.33
CA ARG A 275 -11.27 -9.12 7.74
C ARG A 275 -10.61 -10.24 8.51
N ALA A 276 -10.21 -11.28 7.77
CA ALA A 276 -9.41 -12.36 8.32
C ALA A 276 -8.14 -11.79 8.98
N GLY A 277 -7.82 -12.26 10.19
CA GLY A 277 -6.59 -11.85 10.87
C GLY A 277 -5.34 -12.33 10.14
N ASN A 278 -5.46 -13.44 9.40
CA ASN A 278 -4.39 -14.08 8.66
C ASN A 278 -4.23 -13.45 7.29
N GLN A 279 -2.98 -13.31 6.84
CA GLN A 279 -2.65 -12.94 5.48
C GLN A 279 -1.58 -13.91 5.00
N VAL A 280 -1.87 -14.63 3.92
CA VAL A 280 -0.96 -15.63 3.37
C VAL A 280 -0.20 -14.98 2.23
N MET A 281 1.11 -14.84 2.41
CA MET A 281 2.02 -14.28 1.40
C MET A 281 3.05 -15.33 1.03
N PHE A 282 3.28 -15.52 -0.27
CA PHE A 282 4.29 -16.44 -0.77
C PHE A 282 5.52 -15.68 -1.26
N ASN A 283 6.70 -16.27 -1.04
CA ASN A 283 7.93 -15.72 -1.60
C ASN A 283 8.06 -16.20 -3.04
N GLY A 284 8.17 -15.26 -3.97
CA GLY A 284 8.32 -15.55 -5.40
C GLY A 284 7.05 -15.98 -6.12
N ARG A 285 5.91 -16.13 -5.45
CA ARG A 285 4.58 -16.25 -6.06
C ARG A 285 3.67 -15.19 -5.47
N LEU A 286 2.68 -14.74 -6.23
CA LEU A 286 1.70 -13.76 -5.78
C LEU A 286 0.42 -14.48 -5.36
N HIS A 287 0.09 -14.45 -4.06
CA HIS A 287 -1.24 -14.90 -3.62
C HIS A 287 -2.25 -13.74 -3.66
N ILE A 288 -3.29 -13.92 -4.47
CA ILE A 288 -4.43 -13.00 -4.59
C ILE A 288 -5.69 -13.71 -4.08
N ASP A 289 -6.22 -13.23 -2.96
CA ASP A 289 -7.51 -13.69 -2.46
C ASP A 289 -8.63 -12.82 -3.06
N GLN A 290 -9.45 -13.42 -3.92
CA GLN A 290 -10.49 -12.71 -4.66
C GLN A 290 -11.59 -12.16 -3.75
N SER A 291 -11.88 -12.79 -2.61
CA SER A 291 -12.92 -12.33 -1.69
C SER A 291 -12.52 -11.08 -0.90
N GLU A 292 -11.22 -10.86 -0.70
CA GLU A 292 -10.66 -9.75 0.09
C GLU A 292 -10.09 -8.61 -0.77
N SER A 293 -9.98 -8.80 -2.10
CA SER A 293 -9.28 -7.87 -2.97
C SER A 293 -10.18 -6.98 -3.83
N LEU A 294 -10.36 -5.74 -3.37
CA LEU A 294 -11.02 -4.65 -4.11
C LEU A 294 -10.30 -4.25 -5.41
N TYR A 295 -9.01 -4.62 -5.56
CA TYR A 295 -8.19 -4.29 -6.72
C TYR A 295 -8.09 -5.42 -7.74
N TYR A 296 -8.58 -6.62 -7.40
CA TYR A 296 -8.63 -7.75 -8.32
C TYR A 296 -10.02 -7.95 -8.91
N SER A 297 -11.07 -7.88 -8.09
CA SER A 297 -12.45 -8.02 -8.56
C SER A 297 -13.14 -6.66 -8.51
N PRO A 298 -13.60 -6.08 -9.64
CA PRO A 298 -13.63 -6.59 -11.02
C PRO A 298 -12.43 -6.15 -11.89
N LEU A 299 -11.33 -5.66 -11.30
CA LEU A 299 -10.28 -4.92 -12.01
C LEU A 299 -9.14 -5.76 -12.61
N GLY A 300 -9.14 -7.08 -12.39
CA GLY A 300 -8.09 -7.99 -12.86
C GLY A 300 -6.73 -7.76 -12.19
N MET A 301 -5.69 -8.35 -12.78
CA MET A 301 -4.31 -8.15 -12.32
C MET A 301 -3.83 -6.72 -12.58
N GLU A 302 -4.37 -6.06 -13.59
CA GLU A 302 -4.11 -4.68 -13.97
C GLU A 302 -4.36 -3.73 -12.80
N GLY A 303 -5.44 -3.94 -12.06
CA GLY A 303 -5.76 -3.14 -10.87
C GLY A 303 -4.76 -3.35 -9.74
N ILE A 304 -4.33 -4.59 -9.48
CA ILE A 304 -3.28 -4.88 -8.48
C ILE A 304 -1.95 -4.26 -8.89
N ILE A 305 -1.57 -4.39 -10.16
CA ILE A 305 -0.32 -3.86 -10.71
C ILE A 305 -0.30 -2.33 -10.55
N GLU A 306 -1.35 -1.63 -10.98
CA GLU A 306 -1.42 -0.17 -10.87
C GLU A 306 -1.45 0.27 -9.40
N ALA A 307 -2.20 -0.42 -8.53
CA ALA A 307 -2.23 -0.12 -7.09
C ALA A 307 -0.85 -0.31 -6.43
N ALA A 308 -0.14 -1.39 -6.75
CA ALA A 308 1.19 -1.70 -6.23
C ALA A 308 2.24 -0.68 -6.72
N ARG A 309 2.22 -0.32 -8.01
CA ARG A 309 3.09 0.71 -8.60
C ARG A 309 2.81 2.08 -8.00
N LEU A 310 1.54 2.42 -7.77
CA LEU A 310 1.15 3.70 -7.20
C LEU A 310 1.59 3.83 -5.73
N ALA A 311 1.36 2.81 -4.91
CA ALA A 311 1.67 2.80 -3.48
C ALA A 311 3.13 2.42 -3.16
N LEU A 312 3.89 1.90 -4.13
CA LEU A 312 5.25 1.38 -3.95
C LEU A 312 5.29 0.31 -2.84
N VAL A 313 4.39 -0.67 -2.94
CA VAL A 313 4.28 -1.78 -1.98
C VAL A 313 4.17 -3.10 -2.72
N ARG A 314 4.55 -4.18 -2.05
CA ARG A 314 4.44 -5.55 -2.54
C ARG A 314 3.04 -5.83 -3.10
N PRO A 315 2.87 -6.48 -4.27
CA PRO A 315 1.56 -6.68 -4.89
C PRO A 315 0.58 -7.45 -3.99
N GLN A 316 1.07 -8.44 -3.25
CA GLN A 316 0.27 -9.22 -2.30
C GLN A 316 -0.26 -8.34 -1.15
N LYS A 317 0.51 -7.33 -0.73
CA LYS A 317 0.08 -6.34 0.26
C LYS A 317 -0.92 -5.37 -0.36
N ALA A 318 -0.66 -4.87 -1.56
CA ALA A 318 -1.56 -3.98 -2.30
C ALA A 318 -2.96 -4.58 -2.45
N ALA A 319 -3.04 -5.87 -2.81
CA ALA A 319 -4.29 -6.60 -2.97
C ALA A 319 -5.20 -6.57 -1.73
N ARG A 320 -4.64 -6.41 -0.52
CA ARG A 320 -5.33 -6.43 0.77
C ARG A 320 -5.47 -5.04 1.43
N MET A 321 -4.91 -4.01 0.80
CA MET A 321 -4.95 -2.65 1.33
C MET A 321 -6.32 -2.02 1.09
N SER A 322 -6.81 -1.23 2.05
CA SER A 322 -7.97 -0.38 1.76
C SER A 322 -7.57 0.76 0.81
N ILE A 323 -8.55 1.37 0.16
CA ILE A 323 -8.32 2.54 -0.72
C ILE A 323 -7.65 3.70 0.05
N GLY A 324 -8.07 3.93 1.29
CA GLY A 324 -7.39 4.88 2.19
C GLY A 324 -5.94 4.53 2.49
N SER A 325 -5.60 3.24 2.57
CA SER A 325 -4.21 2.80 2.80
C SER A 325 -3.33 3.05 1.58
N ILE A 326 -3.84 2.83 0.35
CA ILE A 326 -3.14 3.18 -0.89
C ILE A 326 -2.95 4.70 -0.98
N ASN A 327 -3.99 5.48 -0.69
CA ASN A 327 -3.87 6.95 -0.60
C ASN A 327 -2.80 7.39 0.41
N GLY A 328 -2.78 6.77 1.60
CA GLY A 328 -1.74 7.02 2.61
C GLY A 328 -0.33 6.70 2.11
N ALA A 329 -0.14 5.58 1.41
CA ALA A 329 1.17 5.20 0.86
C ALA A 329 1.70 6.19 -0.19
N VAL A 330 0.82 6.72 -1.06
CA VAL A 330 1.18 7.79 -2.02
C VAL A 330 1.65 9.05 -1.28
N GLN A 331 0.95 9.41 -0.20
CA GLN A 331 1.35 10.54 0.65
C GLN A 331 2.66 10.29 1.39
N TYR A 332 2.93 9.05 1.81
CA TYR A 332 4.19 8.68 2.46
C TYR A 332 5.39 8.86 1.52
N TYR A 333 5.25 8.44 0.26
CA TYR A 333 6.29 8.68 -0.74
C TYR A 333 6.57 10.18 -0.89
N ASN A 334 5.53 11.01 -1.08
CA ASN A 334 5.74 12.45 -1.28
C ASN A 334 6.28 13.13 -0.03
N ALA A 335 5.82 12.75 1.16
CA ALA A 335 6.39 13.24 2.42
C ALA A 335 7.89 12.91 2.52
N TYR A 336 8.28 11.68 2.18
CA TYR A 336 9.68 11.26 2.15
C TYR A 336 10.50 12.11 1.15
N GLN A 337 10.03 12.27 -0.09
CA GLN A 337 10.70 13.10 -1.11
C GLN A 337 10.83 14.57 -0.70
N MET A 338 9.89 15.08 0.09
CA MET A 338 9.91 16.42 0.66
C MET A 338 10.79 16.55 1.92
N GLY A 339 11.43 15.46 2.37
CA GLY A 339 12.25 15.44 3.59
C GLY A 339 11.44 15.51 4.88
N ILE A 340 10.16 15.14 4.83
CA ILE A 340 9.21 15.19 5.95
C ILE A 340 9.07 13.79 6.57
N LEU A 341 9.34 13.69 7.88
CA LEU A 341 9.15 12.45 8.61
C LEU A 341 7.67 12.17 8.83
N ILE A 342 7.32 10.88 8.79
CA ILE A 342 5.94 10.45 8.97
C ILE A 342 5.76 10.15 10.46
N PRO A 343 4.86 10.87 11.15
CA PRO A 343 4.72 10.73 12.58
C PRO A 343 4.21 9.33 12.95
N PRO A 344 4.70 8.71 14.03
CA PRO A 344 4.31 7.35 14.41
C PRO A 344 2.82 7.23 14.75
N ALA A 345 2.24 8.31 15.28
CA ALA A 345 0.82 8.45 15.54
C ALA A 345 0.32 9.81 15.03
N LYS A 346 -0.97 9.91 14.69
CA LYS A 346 -1.59 11.20 14.37
C LYS A 346 -1.57 12.08 15.62
N LYS A 347 -0.92 13.24 15.52
CA LYS A 347 -0.80 14.23 16.62
C LYS A 347 -1.50 15.56 16.31
N ASN A 348 -2.28 15.63 15.23
CA ASN A 348 -3.00 16.84 14.83
C ASN A 348 -4.46 16.72 15.27
N PRO A 349 -4.81 17.17 16.49
CA PRO A 349 -6.20 17.37 16.83
C PRO A 349 -6.77 18.48 15.94
N GLU A 350 -8.07 18.41 15.68
CA GLU A 350 -8.81 19.58 15.22
C GLU A 350 -8.59 20.74 16.18
N PHE A 351 -8.64 21.97 15.68
CA PHE A 351 -8.64 23.10 16.60
C PHE A 351 -9.97 23.18 17.33
N LEU A 352 -9.94 23.78 18.52
CA LEU A 352 -11.13 24.08 19.30
C LEU A 352 -12.02 25.05 18.54
N LYS A 353 -13.28 24.66 18.34
CA LYS A 353 -14.30 25.45 17.67
C LYS A 353 -15.42 25.73 18.65
N THR A 354 -16.00 26.93 18.55
CA THR A 354 -17.25 27.25 19.22
C THR A 354 -18.42 26.50 18.55
N VAL A 355 -19.54 26.36 19.27
CA VAL A 355 -20.75 25.74 18.73
C VAL A 355 -21.26 26.47 17.48
N ASN A 356 -21.14 27.80 17.46
CA ASN A 356 -21.54 28.62 16.32
C ASN A 356 -20.64 28.37 15.10
N GLU A 357 -19.32 28.27 15.31
CA GLU A 357 -18.39 27.92 14.23
C GLU A 357 -18.73 26.54 13.67
N LEU A 358 -18.92 25.52 14.52
CA LEU A 358 -19.32 24.18 14.10
C LEU A 358 -20.59 24.20 13.25
N ALA A 359 -21.66 24.86 13.71
CA ALA A 359 -22.92 24.97 12.98
C ALA A 359 -22.78 25.69 11.62
N SER A 360 -21.84 26.63 11.51
CA SER A 360 -21.60 27.37 10.27
C SER A 360 -20.79 26.58 9.24
N ILE A 361 -19.76 25.84 9.68
CA ILE A 361 -18.79 25.19 8.79
C ILE A 361 -19.13 23.75 8.45
N ASP A 362 -19.89 23.05 9.30
CA ASP A 362 -20.23 21.64 9.11
C ASP A 362 -21.37 21.49 8.09
N ARG A 363 -21.02 21.76 6.84
CA ARG A 363 -21.91 21.69 5.68
C ARG A 363 -21.33 20.70 4.68
N GLY A 364 -22.18 19.75 4.26
CA GLY A 364 -21.89 18.81 3.19
C GLY A 364 -21.89 19.46 1.80
N GLY A 365 -22.00 18.63 0.76
CA GLY A 365 -22.17 19.10 -0.62
C GLY A 365 -23.46 19.90 -0.81
N LEU A 366 -23.50 20.74 -1.84
CA LEU A 366 -24.73 21.46 -2.23
C LEU A 366 -25.74 20.44 -2.77
N ILE A 367 -26.95 20.46 -2.23
CA ILE A 367 -28.09 19.70 -2.76
C ILE A 367 -29.16 20.71 -3.14
N LEU A 368 -29.44 20.81 -4.44
CA LEU A 368 -30.61 21.53 -4.93
C LEU A 368 -31.81 20.59 -4.81
N GLN A 369 -32.77 20.92 -3.95
CA GLN A 369 -33.95 20.09 -3.79
C GLN A 369 -34.85 20.24 -5.03
N PRO A 370 -34.99 19.20 -5.88
CA PRO A 370 -35.85 19.28 -7.05
C PRO A 370 -37.31 19.29 -6.60
N ARG A 371 -38.19 19.92 -7.40
CA ARG A 371 -39.64 19.75 -7.23
C ARG A 371 -40.02 18.37 -7.78
N PRO A 372 -40.68 17.49 -7.01
CA PRO A 372 -41.13 16.20 -7.54
C PRO A 372 -42.17 16.42 -8.65
N ASP A 373 -41.80 16.10 -9.89
CA ASP A 373 -42.64 16.20 -11.08
C ASP A 373 -42.05 15.33 -12.22
N MET A 374 -42.75 15.24 -13.35
CA MET A 374 -42.25 14.59 -14.56
C MET A 374 -41.53 15.61 -15.44
N TYR A 375 -40.27 15.32 -15.77
CA TYR A 375 -39.43 16.18 -16.59
C TYR A 375 -39.01 15.45 -17.87
N GLU A 376 -39.05 16.15 -19.00
CA GLU A 376 -38.53 15.69 -20.29
C GLU A 376 -37.31 16.55 -20.68
N ASN A 377 -36.45 16.04 -21.58
CA ASN A 377 -35.26 16.76 -22.07
C ASN A 377 -34.23 17.14 -20.98
N VAL A 378 -34.03 16.26 -20.01
CA VAL A 378 -33.05 16.47 -18.92
C VAL A 378 -31.64 16.12 -19.40
N VAL A 379 -30.68 17.01 -19.12
CA VAL A 379 -29.25 16.79 -19.36
C VAL A 379 -28.52 16.68 -18.03
N GLU A 380 -27.70 15.65 -17.87
CA GLU A 380 -26.82 15.47 -16.72
C GLU A 380 -25.42 16.01 -17.04
N CYS A 381 -24.95 16.95 -16.23
CA CYS A 381 -23.59 17.49 -16.30
C CYS A 381 -22.85 17.12 -15.01
N ASP A 382 -21.72 16.41 -15.15
CA ASP A 382 -20.87 16.01 -14.02
C ASP A 382 -19.45 16.58 -14.16
N PHE A 383 -18.85 16.91 -13.02
CA PHE A 383 -17.46 17.33 -12.94
C PHE A 383 -16.55 16.11 -12.85
N SER A 384 -15.59 16.00 -13.77
CA SER A 384 -14.56 14.97 -13.68
C SER A 384 -13.69 15.14 -12.43
N SER A 385 -13.92 14.29 -11.42
CA SER A 385 -13.12 14.24 -10.18
C SER A 385 -13.05 15.59 -9.43
N MET A 386 -14.20 16.26 -9.27
CA MET A 386 -14.30 17.60 -8.67
C MET A 386 -13.44 17.79 -7.41
N TYR A 387 -13.68 17.01 -6.36
CA TYR A 387 -12.96 17.16 -5.08
C TYR A 387 -11.44 17.02 -5.21
N PRO A 388 -10.88 15.92 -5.77
CA PRO A 388 -9.44 15.84 -6.02
C PRO A 388 -8.89 17.02 -6.82
N THR A 389 -9.59 17.46 -7.87
CA THR A 389 -9.17 18.59 -8.71
C THR A 389 -9.10 19.89 -7.92
N LEU A 390 -10.09 20.16 -7.06
CA LEU A 390 -10.07 21.31 -6.16
C LEU A 390 -8.90 21.23 -5.17
N MET A 391 -8.64 20.04 -4.61
CA MET A 391 -7.51 19.83 -3.71
C MET A 391 -6.16 20.11 -4.37
N VAL A 392 -6.01 19.75 -5.64
CA VAL A 392 -4.80 20.02 -6.42
C VAL A 392 -4.68 21.51 -6.78
N ASN A 393 -5.74 22.10 -7.34
CA ASN A 393 -5.72 23.48 -7.85
C ASN A 393 -5.58 24.53 -6.75
N TYR A 394 -6.28 24.34 -5.63
CA TYR A 394 -6.24 25.26 -4.49
C TYR A 394 -5.14 24.90 -3.48
N ASN A 395 -4.34 23.87 -3.74
CA ASN A 395 -3.28 23.39 -2.85
C ASN A 395 -3.78 22.94 -1.46
N ILE A 396 -4.92 22.24 -1.40
CA ILE A 396 -5.53 21.81 -0.14
C ILE A 396 -4.76 20.63 0.45
N SER A 397 -4.17 20.83 1.62
CA SER A 397 -3.47 19.83 2.44
C SER A 397 -3.47 20.28 3.91
N PRO A 398 -3.43 19.39 4.91
CA PRO A 398 -3.50 19.77 6.33
C PRO A 398 -2.58 20.92 6.77
N GLU A 399 -1.35 20.91 6.27
CA GLU A 399 -0.27 21.84 6.56
C GLU A 399 -0.39 23.18 5.82
N THR A 400 -1.21 23.22 4.79
CA THR A 400 -1.51 24.46 4.04
C THR A 400 -2.65 25.26 4.67
N ILE A 401 -3.39 24.67 5.62
CA ILE A 401 -4.49 25.34 6.32
C ILE A 401 -3.95 26.36 7.32
N CYS A 402 -4.11 27.64 7.01
CA CYS A 402 -3.70 28.79 7.82
C CYS A 402 -4.85 29.25 8.74
N ILE A 403 -4.80 28.79 9.99
CA ILE A 403 -5.75 29.16 11.05
C ILE A 403 -5.27 30.34 11.93
N ARG A 404 -4.00 30.75 11.78
CA ARG A 404 -3.45 31.85 12.57
C ARG A 404 -3.79 33.17 11.87
N LYS A 405 -4.11 34.20 12.65
CA LYS A 405 -4.16 35.61 12.18
C LYS A 405 -2.87 36.04 11.46
N HIS A 406 -1.77 35.32 11.68
CA HIS A 406 -0.48 35.53 11.04
C HIS A 406 -0.01 34.23 10.36
N CYS A 407 -0.46 34.02 9.12
CA CYS A 407 0.46 33.46 8.14
C CYS A 407 1.50 34.56 7.88
N GLU A 408 2.79 34.26 8.00
CA GLU A 408 3.86 35.27 7.80
C GLU A 408 3.81 35.88 6.38
N ARG A 409 3.12 35.24 5.43
CA ARG A 409 2.97 35.66 4.03
C ARG A 409 1.52 35.53 3.56
N THR A 410 0.62 36.28 4.20
CA THR A 410 -0.83 36.32 3.90
C THR A 410 -1.16 36.65 2.44
N GLU A 411 -0.26 37.31 1.72
CA GLU A 411 -0.41 37.62 0.28
C GLU A 411 -0.58 36.36 -0.60
N ASN A 412 -0.02 35.23 -0.18
CA ASN A 412 -0.07 33.95 -0.90
C ASN A 412 -1.19 33.03 -0.38
N CYS A 413 -2.08 33.55 0.45
CA CYS A 413 -3.21 32.81 1.01
C CYS A 413 -4.50 33.07 0.22
N ILE A 414 -5.26 32.02 -0.03
CA ILE A 414 -6.60 32.09 -0.61
C ILE A 414 -7.64 32.05 0.51
N GLU A 415 -8.58 32.98 0.48
CA GLU A 415 -9.78 32.96 1.32
C GLU A 415 -10.71 31.84 0.89
N ILE A 416 -11.32 31.14 1.85
CA ILE A 416 -12.34 30.14 1.56
C ILE A 416 -13.70 30.73 1.99
N PRO A 417 -14.75 30.61 1.16
CA PRO A 417 -16.08 31.11 1.53
C PRO A 417 -16.58 30.53 2.85
N ASP A 418 -17.15 31.39 3.70
CA ASP A 418 -17.77 31.05 4.98
C ASP A 418 -16.87 30.26 5.96
N MET A 419 -15.54 30.36 5.83
CA MET A 419 -14.59 29.65 6.67
C MET A 419 -13.69 30.61 7.47
N PRO A 420 -13.35 30.29 8.74
CA PRO A 420 -12.51 31.15 9.58
C PRO A 420 -11.00 30.96 9.33
N PHE A 421 -10.61 30.33 8.22
CA PHE A 421 -9.22 30.00 7.89
C PHE A 421 -8.96 30.11 6.38
N LYS A 422 -7.68 30.21 6.02
CA LYS A 422 -7.22 30.37 4.63
C LYS A 422 -6.40 29.18 4.16
N ILE A 423 -6.18 29.07 2.85
CA ILE A 423 -5.25 28.09 2.27
C ILE A 423 -3.97 28.79 1.81
N CYS A 424 -2.83 28.37 2.34
CA CYS A 424 -1.51 28.85 1.94
C CYS A 424 -1.05 28.20 0.62
N ARG A 425 -0.58 29.01 -0.33
CA ARG A 425 0.04 28.53 -1.57
C ARG A 425 1.55 28.71 -1.63
N GLN A 426 2.17 29.15 -0.53
CA GLN A 426 3.62 29.37 -0.46
C GLN A 426 4.43 28.09 -0.67
N ARG A 427 3.94 26.95 -0.17
CA ARG A 427 4.56 25.64 -0.30
C ARG A 427 3.52 24.66 -0.83
N ARG A 428 3.94 23.75 -1.71
CA ARG A 428 3.06 22.68 -2.21
C ARG A 428 2.78 21.69 -1.09
N GLY A 429 1.50 21.41 -0.83
CA GLY A 429 1.08 20.46 0.19
C GLY A 429 1.26 19.00 -0.24
N ILE A 430 1.52 18.10 0.71
CA ILE A 430 1.74 16.66 0.54
C ILE A 430 0.54 16.02 -0.13
N VAL A 431 -0.68 16.30 0.36
CA VAL A 431 -1.91 15.71 -0.19
C VAL A 431 -2.15 16.22 -1.60
N SER A 432 -2.02 17.53 -1.82
CA SER A 432 -2.14 18.16 -3.13
C SER A 432 -1.13 17.57 -4.14
N LYS A 433 0.14 17.43 -3.76
CA LYS A 433 1.16 16.80 -4.62
C LYS A 433 0.86 15.33 -4.91
N SER A 434 0.31 14.62 -3.93
CA SER A 434 -0.03 13.19 -4.06
C SER A 434 -1.15 12.95 -5.06
N LEU A 435 -2.20 13.78 -5.03
CA LEU A 435 -3.34 13.63 -5.90
C LEU A 435 -3.06 14.07 -7.34
N GLU A 436 -2.17 15.05 -7.53
CA GLU A 436 -1.75 15.50 -8.86
C GLU A 436 -1.29 14.34 -9.75
N LEU A 437 -0.44 13.45 -9.22
CA LEU A 437 0.01 12.25 -9.93
C LEU A 437 -1.18 11.37 -10.36
N VAL A 438 -2.11 11.11 -9.45
CA VAL A 438 -3.23 10.19 -9.68
C VAL A 438 -4.20 10.76 -10.72
N ILE A 439 -4.49 12.06 -10.64
CA ILE A 439 -5.34 12.77 -11.61
C ILE A 439 -4.70 12.74 -13.00
N GLU A 440 -3.40 13.05 -13.08
CA GLU A 440 -2.71 13.13 -14.36
C GLU A 440 -2.59 11.77 -15.04
N LYS A 441 -2.21 10.72 -14.28
CA LYS A 441 -2.22 9.34 -14.81
C LYS A 441 -3.61 8.93 -15.32
N ARG A 442 -4.66 9.26 -14.55
CA ARG A 442 -6.04 8.93 -14.94
C ARG A 442 -6.46 9.68 -16.21
N ARG A 443 -6.08 10.95 -16.35
CA ARG A 443 -6.35 11.76 -17.56
C ARG A 443 -5.69 11.13 -18.77
N ARG A 444 -4.39 10.82 -18.67
CA ARG A 444 -3.64 10.21 -19.78
C ARG A 444 -4.18 8.83 -20.17
N LEU A 445 -4.61 8.00 -19.21
CA LEU A 445 -5.26 6.73 -19.52
C LEU A 445 -6.56 6.90 -20.30
N LYS A 446 -7.38 7.91 -19.97
CA LYS A 446 -8.60 8.21 -20.73
C LYS A 446 -8.28 8.61 -22.17
N GLU A 447 -7.28 9.45 -22.37
CA GLU A 447 -6.83 9.82 -23.73
C GLU A 447 -6.41 8.60 -24.54
N LEU A 448 -5.65 7.68 -23.94
CA LEU A 448 -5.24 6.45 -24.60
C LEU A 448 -6.43 5.53 -24.95
N ILE A 449 -7.46 5.49 -24.11
CA ILE A 449 -8.72 4.78 -24.38
C ILE A 449 -9.45 5.42 -25.57
N ASP A 450 -9.54 6.75 -25.60
CA ASP A 450 -10.18 7.50 -26.68
C ASP A 450 -9.40 7.37 -28.01
N GLU A 451 -8.07 7.21 -27.93
CA GLU A 451 -7.18 6.86 -29.05
C GLU A 451 -7.34 5.39 -29.52
N GLY A 452 -8.08 4.55 -28.79
CA GLY A 452 -8.32 3.14 -29.11
C GLY A 452 -7.16 2.19 -28.77
N ARG A 453 -6.19 2.61 -27.95
CA ARG A 453 -5.02 1.80 -27.57
C ARG A 453 -5.30 0.98 -26.32
N ASP A 454 -5.03 -0.33 -26.34
CA ASP A 454 -5.19 -1.27 -25.21
C ASP A 454 -6.41 -0.96 -24.31
N VAL A 455 -7.57 -0.74 -24.94
CA VAL A 455 -8.77 -0.15 -24.31
C VAL A 455 -9.17 -0.87 -23.03
N GLU A 456 -9.14 -2.21 -23.04
CA GLU A 456 -9.48 -3.03 -21.88
C GLU A 456 -8.52 -2.79 -20.71
N LYS A 457 -7.20 -2.96 -20.94
CA LYS A 457 -6.17 -2.74 -19.93
C LYS A 457 -6.23 -1.34 -19.32
N TYR A 458 -6.30 -0.31 -20.18
CA TYR A 458 -6.32 1.07 -19.70
C TYR A 458 -7.63 1.43 -18.99
N SER A 459 -8.76 0.82 -19.36
CA SER A 459 -10.01 0.95 -18.62
C SER A 459 -9.90 0.39 -17.20
N LEU A 460 -9.31 -0.80 -17.03
CA LEU A 460 -9.07 -1.41 -15.72
C LEU A 460 -8.13 -0.54 -14.85
N MET A 461 -7.02 -0.05 -15.42
CA MET A 461 -6.09 0.85 -14.74
C MET A 461 -6.78 2.18 -14.35
N GLN A 462 -7.53 2.79 -15.27
CA GLN A 462 -8.25 4.04 -15.03
C GLN A 462 -9.28 3.88 -13.90
N ASN A 463 -9.98 2.75 -13.86
CA ASN A 463 -10.98 2.46 -12.83
C ASN A 463 -10.34 2.27 -11.44
N THR A 464 -9.15 1.68 -11.40
CA THR A 464 -8.32 1.61 -10.19
C THR A 464 -8.02 3.01 -9.65
N LEU A 465 -7.52 3.91 -10.50
CA LEU A 465 -7.23 5.30 -10.10
C LEU A 465 -8.49 6.09 -9.73
N LYS A 466 -9.62 5.84 -10.42
CA LYS A 466 -10.92 6.42 -10.05
C LYS A 466 -11.30 6.04 -8.62
N GLY A 467 -11.14 4.77 -8.23
CA GLY A 467 -11.40 4.31 -6.87
C GLY A 467 -10.56 5.06 -5.84
N VAL A 468 -9.25 5.21 -6.11
CA VAL A 468 -8.33 5.98 -5.25
C VAL A 468 -8.79 7.43 -5.08
N LEU A 469 -9.15 8.10 -6.18
CA LEU A 469 -9.60 9.50 -6.18
C LEU A 469 -10.94 9.70 -5.46
N VAL A 470 -11.90 8.78 -5.60
CA VAL A 470 -13.20 8.91 -4.94
C VAL A 470 -13.06 8.90 -3.41
N SER A 471 -12.09 8.12 -2.88
CA SER A 471 -11.88 8.00 -1.44
C SER A 471 -11.00 9.10 -0.83
N CYS A 472 -10.28 9.91 -1.62
CA CYS A 472 -9.28 10.81 -1.08
C CYS A 472 -9.88 11.91 -0.20
N PHE A 473 -11.08 12.38 -0.54
CA PHE A 473 -11.85 13.36 0.24
C PHE A 473 -12.25 12.80 1.60
N GLY A 474 -12.79 11.57 1.64
CA GLY A 474 -13.13 10.89 2.89
C GLY A 474 -11.88 10.60 3.73
N TYR A 475 -10.78 10.20 3.10
CA TYR A 475 -9.50 9.96 3.77
C TYR A 475 -8.93 11.24 4.41
N LEU A 476 -9.11 12.40 3.78
CA LEU A 476 -8.67 13.69 4.34
C LEU A 476 -9.36 14.00 5.68
N GLY A 477 -10.64 13.64 5.83
CA GLY A 477 -11.39 13.79 7.08
C GLY A 477 -11.25 12.60 8.05
N PHE A 478 -10.56 11.53 7.66
CA PHE A 478 -10.51 10.30 8.46
C PHE A 478 -9.69 10.48 9.74
N LYS A 479 -10.26 10.03 10.86
CA LYS A 479 -9.65 10.18 12.19
C LYS A 479 -8.23 9.61 12.30
N ASN A 480 -7.92 8.52 11.59
CA ASN A 480 -6.61 7.87 11.65
C ASN A 480 -5.69 8.22 10.46
N ALA A 481 -6.09 9.10 9.54
CA ALA A 481 -5.21 9.54 8.47
C ALA A 481 -4.08 10.43 9.02
N ARG A 482 -2.82 10.07 8.74
CA ARG A 482 -1.63 10.79 9.26
C ARG A 482 -1.53 12.22 8.74
N PHE A 483 -1.84 12.41 7.46
CA PHE A 483 -2.01 13.72 6.83
C PHE A 483 -3.49 14.01 6.57
N GLY A 484 -4.35 13.69 7.55
CA GLY A 484 -5.77 14.05 7.55
C GLY A 484 -6.04 15.21 8.50
N ARG A 485 -6.96 16.10 8.10
CA ARG A 485 -7.42 17.25 8.88
C ARG A 485 -8.83 17.64 8.44
N VAL A 486 -9.75 17.79 9.41
CA VAL A 486 -11.16 18.10 9.13
C VAL A 486 -11.31 19.46 8.46
N GLU A 487 -10.47 20.44 8.76
CA GLU A 487 -10.60 21.76 8.14
C GLU A 487 -10.15 21.78 6.68
N ALA A 488 -9.22 20.89 6.31
CA ALA A 488 -8.92 20.66 4.91
C ALA A 488 -10.09 19.96 4.20
N HIS A 489 -10.82 19.07 4.89
CA HIS A 489 -12.02 18.43 4.38
C HIS A 489 -13.18 19.43 4.19
N THR A 490 -13.44 20.31 5.15
CA THR A 490 -14.48 21.34 5.01
C THR A 490 -14.11 22.42 3.98
N ALA A 491 -12.82 22.71 3.79
CA ALA A 491 -12.36 23.59 2.70
C ALA A 491 -12.79 23.06 1.32
N VAL A 492 -12.64 21.75 1.10
CA VAL A 492 -13.06 21.11 -0.15
C VAL A 492 -14.55 21.26 -0.37
N THR A 493 -15.38 21.04 0.66
CA THR A 493 -16.83 21.17 0.52
C THR A 493 -17.26 22.62 0.29
N ALA A 494 -16.62 23.59 0.95
CA ALA A 494 -16.90 25.01 0.73
C ALA A 494 -16.62 25.44 -0.71
N LEU A 495 -15.43 25.15 -1.23
CA LEU A 495 -15.07 25.48 -2.60
C LEU A 495 -15.92 24.72 -3.62
N ALA A 496 -16.30 23.47 -3.33
CA ALA A 496 -17.19 22.72 -4.19
C ALA A 496 -18.59 23.34 -4.29
N ARG A 497 -19.13 23.87 -3.18
CA ARG A 497 -20.40 24.61 -3.22
C ARG A 497 -20.28 25.88 -4.04
N GLU A 498 -19.18 26.61 -3.89
CA GLU A 498 -18.92 27.83 -4.66
C GLU A 498 -18.82 27.55 -6.17
N VAL A 499 -18.19 26.45 -6.57
CA VAL A 499 -18.06 26.06 -7.99
C VAL A 499 -19.37 25.56 -8.60
N LEU A 500 -20.31 25.06 -7.78
CA LEU A 500 -21.63 24.60 -8.22
C LEU A 500 -22.66 25.74 -8.35
N LEU A 501 -22.40 26.89 -7.74
CA LEU A 501 -23.24 28.10 -7.81
C LEU A 501 -22.77 29.02 -8.95
#